data_AF-A0A935SLP0-F1
#
_entry.id   AF-A0A935SLP0-F1
#
_cell.length_a   1.000
_cell.length_b   1.000
_cell.length_c   1.000
_cell.angle_alpha   90.00
_cell.angle_beta   90.00
_cell.angle_gamma   90.00
#
_symmetry.space_group_name_H-M   'P 1'
#
loop_
_entity.id
_entity.type
_entity.pdbx_description
1 polymer ?
#
loop_
_entity_poly.entity_id
_entity_poly.type
_entity_poly.pdbx_seq_one_letter_code
_entity_poly.pdbx_strand_id
1 'polypeptide(L)'
;MTYWGTIRMKRPKPGISNDVTATEVNSNDAPKEARLNMTADWAERTEQTIADFIGQFWFEGSFKNSSISYGRDYILKNADELMKEYQEMRTKGAPDFSLDEALEKYYQAKYQNNPLQLAIALKKLDVEPFPHINIVNAKSIITDFTDYNTKLYFGEWSNTIEDILWIKSTVEKLKELLKAYVAAKKITEPKPEKAPVSMN
;
A
#
# COMPACT_ATOMS: atom_id res chain seq x y z
N MET A 1 -5.10 34.52 33.64
CA MET A 1 -4.67 34.13 32.28
C MET A 1 -3.77 32.93 32.44
N THR A 2 -4.35 31.73 32.36
CA THR A 2 -3.66 30.47 32.71
C THR A 2 -3.08 29.88 31.44
N TYR A 3 -1.76 29.94 31.30
CA TYR A 3 -1.02 29.35 30.19
C TYR A 3 -1.09 27.81 30.31
N TRP A 4 -1.73 27.18 29.32
CA TRP A 4 -1.67 25.76 29.08
C TRP A 4 -0.34 25.39 28.42
N GLY A 5 0.30 24.32 28.90
CA GLY A 5 1.37 23.62 28.19
C GLY A 5 2.80 24.03 28.60
N THR A 6 3.32 23.45 29.68
CA THR A 6 4.76 23.23 29.79
C THR A 6 5.06 21.83 29.25
N ILE A 7 5.75 21.78 28.10
CA ILE A 7 6.40 20.57 27.62
C ILE A 7 7.44 20.19 28.68
N ARG A 8 7.16 19.16 29.48
CA ARG A 8 8.20 18.54 30.30
C ARG A 8 9.09 17.72 29.38
N MET A 9 10.13 18.35 28.81
CA MET A 9 11.26 17.59 28.27
C MET A 9 11.88 16.80 29.44
N LYS A 10 11.64 15.49 29.46
CA LYS A 10 12.25 14.58 30.42
C LYS A 10 13.74 14.51 30.06
N ARG A 11 14.62 15.02 30.93
CA ARG A 11 16.08 14.88 30.76
C ARG A 11 16.42 13.38 30.60
N PRO A 12 17.26 12.99 29.64
CA PRO A 12 17.69 11.60 29.50
C PRO A 12 18.45 11.19 30.77
N LYS A 13 18.07 10.04 31.34
CA LYS A 13 18.82 9.39 32.42
C LYS A 13 20.15 8.90 31.84
N PRO A 14 21.31 9.20 32.46
CA PRO A 14 22.57 8.68 31.96
C PRO A 14 22.65 7.18 32.27
N GLY A 15 22.81 6.35 31.23
CA GLY A 15 23.17 4.92 31.37
C GLY A 15 22.16 3.87 30.91
N ILE A 16 21.11 4.23 30.16
CA ILE A 16 20.18 3.25 29.57
C ILE A 16 20.31 3.36 28.05
N SER A 17 20.45 2.22 27.35
CA SER A 17 20.49 2.18 25.89
C SER A 17 19.33 2.98 25.29
N ASN A 18 19.54 3.61 24.14
CA ASN A 18 18.50 4.36 23.40
C ASN A 18 17.42 3.44 22.79
N ASP A 19 17.17 2.27 23.39
CA ASP A 19 16.16 1.33 22.96
C ASP A 19 14.82 1.81 23.53
N VAL A 20 14.08 2.54 22.71
CA VAL A 20 12.68 2.87 23.02
C VAL A 20 11.95 1.56 23.25
N THR A 21 11.47 1.36 24.47
CA THR A 21 10.83 0.09 24.84
C THR A 21 9.47 0.02 24.12
N ALA A 22 9.09 -1.12 23.56
CA ALA A 22 7.82 -1.26 22.82
C ALA A 22 6.59 -0.74 23.62
N THR A 23 6.63 -0.87 24.94
CA THR A 23 5.60 -0.35 25.85
C THR A 23 5.53 1.19 25.89
N GLU A 24 6.66 1.88 25.71
CA GLU A 24 6.74 3.34 25.67
C GLU A 24 6.15 3.90 24.36
N VAL A 25 6.35 3.20 23.24
CA VAL A 25 5.73 3.57 21.95
C VAL A 25 4.20 3.41 22.03
N ASN A 26 3.71 2.24 22.48
CA ASN A 26 2.28 1.99 22.61
C ASN A 26 1.60 2.98 23.57
N SER A 27 2.28 3.36 24.66
CA SER A 27 1.77 4.36 25.59
C SER A 27 1.68 5.77 24.99
N ASN A 28 2.48 6.09 23.98
CA ASN A 28 2.47 7.38 23.30
C ASN A 28 1.43 7.46 22.18
N ASP A 29 1.09 6.34 21.55
CA ASP A 29 0.11 6.30 20.46
C ASP A 29 -1.33 6.14 20.93
N ALA A 30 -1.57 5.40 22.03
CA ALA A 30 -2.89 5.26 22.65
C ALA A 30 -3.67 6.58 22.86
N PRO A 31 -3.07 7.68 23.39
CA PRO A 31 -3.80 8.95 23.53
C PRO A 31 -4.13 9.63 22.19
N LYS A 32 -3.35 9.38 21.13
CA LYS A 32 -3.63 9.89 19.78
C LYS A 32 -4.81 9.14 19.17
N GLU A 33 -4.79 7.81 19.25
CA GLU A 33 -5.88 6.94 18.79
C GLU A 33 -7.19 7.27 19.50
N ALA A 34 -7.17 7.47 20.82
CA ALA A 34 -8.37 7.83 21.57
C ALA A 34 -9.01 9.14 21.08
N ARG A 35 -8.20 10.15 20.71
CA ARG A 35 -8.71 11.40 20.13
C ARG A 35 -9.28 11.22 18.73
N LEU A 36 -8.63 10.39 17.91
CA LEU A 36 -9.12 10.08 16.57
C LEU A 36 -10.42 9.29 16.61
N ASN A 37 -10.51 8.28 17.49
CA ASN A 37 -11.73 7.52 17.73
C ASN A 37 -12.89 8.44 18.13
N MET A 38 -12.65 9.36 19.08
CA MET A 38 -13.67 10.31 19.51
C MET A 38 -14.13 11.23 18.36
N THR A 39 -13.20 11.65 17.50
CA THR A 39 -13.52 12.49 16.33
C THR A 39 -14.32 11.71 15.31
N ALA A 40 -13.95 10.45 15.07
CA ALA A 40 -14.64 9.56 14.15
C ALA A 40 -16.05 9.20 14.65
N ASP A 41 -16.24 8.94 15.95
CA ASP A 41 -17.56 8.75 16.56
C ASP A 41 -18.48 9.96 16.33
N TRP A 42 -17.92 11.17 16.41
CA TRP A 42 -18.67 12.41 16.16
C TRP A 42 -19.07 12.56 14.70
N ALA A 43 -18.16 12.27 13.78
CA ALA A 43 -18.42 12.33 12.34
C ALA A 43 -19.46 11.27 11.92
N GLU A 44 -19.32 10.03 12.37
CA GLU A 44 -20.28 8.94 12.14
C GLU A 44 -21.69 9.31 12.59
N ARG A 45 -21.83 9.81 13.83
CA ARG A 45 -23.14 10.22 14.35
C ARG A 45 -23.75 11.35 13.52
N THR A 46 -22.92 12.29 13.10
CA THR A 46 -23.36 13.43 12.28
C THR A 46 -23.85 12.94 10.92
N GLU A 47 -23.08 12.09 10.24
CA GLU A 47 -23.45 11.53 8.95
C GLU A 47 -24.69 10.64 9.05
N GLN A 48 -24.76 9.79 10.08
CA GLN A 48 -25.92 8.95 10.33
C GLN A 48 -27.18 9.78 10.57
N THR A 49 -27.06 10.89 11.30
CA THR A 49 -28.17 11.83 11.50
C THR A 49 -28.64 12.43 10.18
N ILE A 50 -27.71 12.86 9.32
CA ILE A 50 -28.03 13.41 8.00
C ILE A 50 -28.68 12.33 7.11
N ALA A 51 -28.13 11.13 7.10
CA ALA A 51 -28.65 9.99 6.33
C ALA A 51 -30.05 9.59 6.82
N ASP A 52 -30.31 9.64 8.12
CA ASP A 52 -31.63 9.38 8.69
C ASP A 52 -32.65 10.45 8.27
N PHE A 53 -32.27 11.74 8.29
CA PHE A 53 -33.14 12.82 7.80
C PHE A 53 -33.49 12.66 6.32
N ILE A 54 -32.50 12.35 5.48
CA ILE A 54 -32.72 12.12 4.05
C ILE A 54 -33.58 10.87 3.85
N GLY A 55 -33.29 9.78 4.57
CA GLY A 55 -34.03 8.53 4.48
C GLY A 55 -35.50 8.68 4.86
N GLN A 56 -35.78 9.42 5.94
CA GLN A 56 -37.15 9.72 6.37
C GLN A 56 -37.92 10.57 5.34
N PHE A 57 -37.25 11.55 4.71
CA PHE A 57 -37.86 12.41 3.70
C PHE A 57 -38.21 11.66 2.41
N TRP A 58 -37.32 10.80 1.92
CA TRP A 58 -37.50 10.12 0.63
C TRP A 58 -38.34 8.85 0.72
N PHE A 59 -38.31 8.15 1.84
CA PHE A 59 -38.94 6.83 2.02
C PHE A 59 -39.96 6.83 3.16
N GLU A 60 -40.85 7.83 3.14
CA GLU A 60 -41.90 8.03 4.15
C GLU A 60 -42.56 6.70 4.58
N GLY A 61 -42.52 6.41 5.87
CA GLY A 61 -43.15 5.22 6.49
C GLY A 61 -42.43 3.88 6.31
N SER A 62 -41.46 3.77 5.39
CA SER A 62 -40.71 2.53 5.13
C SER A 62 -39.29 2.54 5.70
N PHE A 63 -38.71 3.73 5.90
CA PHE A 63 -37.36 3.87 6.45
C PHE A 63 -37.34 3.77 7.98
N LYS A 64 -36.52 2.85 8.50
CA LYS A 64 -36.32 2.67 9.95
C LYS A 64 -35.13 3.46 10.48
N ASN A 65 -33.94 3.19 9.94
CA ASN A 65 -32.69 3.80 10.35
C ASN A 65 -31.59 3.51 9.33
N SER A 66 -30.56 4.34 9.33
CA SER A 66 -29.27 4.10 8.71
C SER A 66 -28.27 3.62 9.75
N SER A 67 -27.22 2.94 9.30
CA SER A 67 -26.06 2.57 10.12
C SER A 67 -24.81 2.91 9.33
N ILE A 68 -24.01 3.82 9.87
CA ILE A 68 -22.75 4.26 9.27
C ILE A 68 -21.66 4.03 10.31
N SER A 69 -20.61 3.32 9.90
CA SER A 69 -19.44 3.02 10.72
C SER A 69 -18.19 3.28 9.88
N TYR A 70 -17.23 3.96 10.47
CA TYR A 70 -15.92 4.25 9.91
C TYR A 70 -14.88 3.29 10.49
N GLY A 71 -13.82 3.05 9.72
CA GLY A 71 -12.66 2.32 10.18
C GLY A 71 -11.96 3.02 11.34
N ARG A 72 -11.32 2.23 12.21
CA ARG A 72 -10.50 2.70 13.35
C ARG A 72 -9.00 2.47 13.16
N ASP A 73 -8.60 1.91 12.02
CA ASP A 73 -7.20 1.67 11.68
C ASP A 73 -6.58 2.91 11.04
N TYR A 74 -5.93 3.73 11.88
CA TYR A 74 -5.29 4.97 11.43
C TYR A 74 -3.84 4.75 11.05
N ILE A 75 -3.41 5.41 9.97
CA ILE A 75 -2.00 5.50 9.60
C ILE A 75 -1.35 6.59 10.44
N LEU A 76 -0.86 6.22 11.63
CA LEU A 76 -0.14 7.13 12.55
C LEU A 76 1.37 7.17 12.31
N LYS A 77 1.88 6.17 11.59
CA LYS A 77 3.30 5.98 11.31
C LYS A 77 3.75 6.86 10.14
N ASN A 78 5.00 7.29 10.18
CA ASN A 78 5.61 8.02 9.08
C ASN A 78 5.92 7.07 7.90
N ALA A 79 6.09 7.63 6.70
CA ALA A 79 6.41 6.84 5.50
C ALA A 79 7.67 5.97 5.66
N ASP A 80 8.70 6.46 6.36
CA ASP A 80 9.93 5.68 6.60
C ASP A 80 9.70 4.47 7.51
N GLU A 81 8.85 4.62 8.53
CA GLU A 81 8.48 3.54 9.44
C GLU A 81 7.65 2.46 8.73
N LEU A 82 6.72 2.88 7.87
CA LEU A 82 5.92 1.97 7.05
C LEU A 82 6.78 1.20 6.03
N MET A 83 7.77 1.87 5.43
CA MET A 83 8.71 1.20 4.52
C MET A 83 9.55 0.16 5.27
N LYS A 84 9.99 0.45 6.50
CA LYS A 84 10.71 -0.51 7.33
C LYS A 84 9.85 -1.72 7.67
N GLU A 85 8.59 -1.50 8.06
CA GLU A 85 7.62 -2.57 8.33
C GLU A 85 7.41 -3.47 7.11
N TYR A 86 7.23 -2.87 5.92
CA TYR A 86 7.15 -3.63 4.66
C TYR A 86 8.40 -4.48 4.41
N GLN A 87 9.61 -3.92 4.60
CA GLN A 87 10.86 -4.66 4.43
C GLN A 87 10.97 -5.83 5.42
N GLU A 88 10.56 -5.63 6.67
CA GLU A 88 10.52 -6.68 7.68
C GLU A 88 9.51 -7.78 7.32
N MET A 89 8.32 -7.42 6.84
CA MET A 89 7.33 -8.39 6.38
C MET A 89 7.84 -9.21 5.20
N ARG A 90 8.51 -8.56 4.23
CA ARG A 90 9.06 -9.22 3.05
C ARG A 90 10.18 -10.19 3.42
N THR A 91 11.07 -9.80 4.34
CA THR A 91 12.15 -10.68 4.82
C THR A 91 11.63 -11.87 5.64
N LYS A 92 10.51 -11.70 6.36
CA LYS A 92 9.83 -12.77 7.09
C LYS A 92 8.98 -13.69 6.20
N GLY A 93 8.85 -13.40 4.90
CA GLY A 93 8.06 -14.20 3.98
C GLY A 93 6.55 -14.07 4.22
N ALA A 94 6.07 -12.86 4.54
CA ALA A 94 4.63 -12.59 4.62
C ALA A 94 3.94 -12.88 3.27
N PRO A 95 2.64 -13.24 3.28
CA PRO A 95 1.88 -13.44 2.05
C PRO A 95 1.84 -12.17 1.18
N ASP A 96 1.79 -12.35 -0.14
CA ASP A 96 1.80 -11.23 -1.11
C ASP A 96 0.68 -10.23 -0.84
N PHE A 97 -0.53 -10.68 -0.52
CA PHE A 97 -1.65 -9.80 -0.17
C PHE A 97 -1.33 -8.84 0.99
N SER A 98 -0.66 -9.33 2.03
CA SER A 98 -0.27 -8.50 3.17
C SER A 98 0.87 -7.54 2.81
N LEU A 99 1.74 -7.93 1.88
CA LEU A 99 2.79 -7.07 1.35
C LEU A 99 2.22 -5.96 0.46
N ASP A 100 1.19 -6.25 -0.34
CA ASP A 100 0.45 -5.27 -1.14
C ASP A 100 -0.19 -4.23 -0.20
N GLU A 101 -0.91 -4.68 0.82
CA GLU A 101 -1.55 -3.79 1.81
C GLU A 101 -0.51 -2.88 2.52
N ALA A 102 0.64 -3.43 2.91
CA ALA A 102 1.70 -2.66 3.54
C ALA A 102 2.32 -1.61 2.60
N LEU A 103 2.51 -1.98 1.32
CA LEU A 103 3.07 -1.08 0.31
C LEU A 103 2.07 0.03 -0.08
N GLU A 104 0.78 -0.29 -0.15
CA GLU A 104 -0.28 0.69 -0.37
C GLU A 104 -0.31 1.72 0.77
N LYS A 105 -0.28 1.28 2.03
CA LYS A 105 -0.18 2.17 3.21
C LYS A 105 1.02 3.11 3.12
N TYR A 106 2.18 2.60 2.68
CA TYR A 106 3.36 3.41 2.45
C TYR A 106 3.12 4.49 1.39
N TYR A 107 2.52 4.16 0.24
CA TYR A 107 2.24 5.15 -0.81
C TYR A 107 1.23 6.19 -0.37
N GLN A 108 0.17 5.79 0.33
CA GLN A 108 -0.82 6.68 0.93
C GLN A 108 -0.15 7.70 1.87
N ALA A 109 0.76 7.25 2.74
CA ALA A 109 1.51 8.13 3.64
C ALA A 109 2.50 9.04 2.90
N LYS A 110 3.23 8.50 1.92
CA LYS A 110 4.25 9.25 1.17
C LYS A 110 3.67 10.35 0.29
N TYR A 111 2.55 10.07 -0.36
CA TYR A 111 1.93 10.95 -1.35
C TYR A 111 0.65 11.62 -0.82
N GLN A 112 0.51 11.76 0.51
CA GLN A 112 -0.65 12.37 1.16
C GLN A 112 -1.02 13.76 0.57
N ASN A 113 -0.02 14.54 0.17
CA ASN A 113 -0.20 15.88 -0.40
C ASN A 113 -0.26 15.91 -1.94
N ASN A 114 -0.06 14.78 -2.62
CA ASN A 114 -0.02 14.70 -4.07
C ASN A 114 -0.88 13.54 -4.60
N PRO A 115 -2.19 13.76 -4.79
CA PRO A 115 -3.11 12.71 -5.22
C PRO A 115 -2.79 12.16 -6.62
N LEU A 116 -2.17 12.96 -7.50
CA LEU A 116 -1.78 12.50 -8.83
C LEU A 116 -0.64 11.48 -8.75
N GLN A 117 0.39 11.76 -7.94
CA GLN A 117 1.49 10.83 -7.74
C GLN A 117 1.04 9.56 -7.00
N LEU A 118 0.12 9.69 -6.05
CA LEU A 118 -0.50 8.53 -5.39
C LEU A 118 -1.20 7.63 -6.42
N ALA A 119 -2.06 8.20 -7.27
CA ALA A 119 -2.79 7.45 -8.28
C ALA A 119 -1.85 6.73 -9.26
N ILE A 120 -0.75 7.38 -9.65
CA ILE A 120 0.28 6.77 -10.51
C ILE A 120 1.01 5.64 -9.78
N ALA A 121 1.38 5.83 -8.51
CA ALA A 121 2.11 4.84 -7.72
C ALA A 121 1.27 3.56 -7.51
N LEU A 122 -0.01 3.71 -7.12
CA LEU A 122 -0.93 2.59 -6.97
C LEU A 122 -1.14 1.86 -8.31
N LYS A 123 -1.30 2.61 -9.40
CA LYS A 123 -1.46 2.01 -10.72
C LYS A 123 -0.20 1.29 -11.20
N LYS A 124 0.99 1.77 -10.84
CA LYS A 124 2.26 1.08 -11.11
C LYS A 124 2.33 -0.24 -10.34
N LEU A 125 1.90 -0.25 -9.08
CA LEU A 125 1.80 -1.47 -8.27
C LEU A 125 0.88 -2.52 -8.93
N ASP A 126 -0.29 -2.11 -9.40
CA ASP A 126 -1.26 -3.02 -10.05
C ASP A 126 -0.80 -3.57 -11.41
N VAL A 127 0.00 -2.79 -12.14
CA VAL A 127 0.49 -3.14 -13.49
C VAL A 127 1.75 -3.99 -13.42
N GLU A 128 2.58 -3.81 -12.40
CA GLU A 128 3.82 -4.57 -12.23
C GLU A 128 3.52 -6.06 -11.98
N PRO A 129 4.09 -6.98 -12.77
CA PRO A 129 3.99 -8.41 -12.47
C PRO A 129 4.78 -8.75 -11.20
N PHE A 130 4.15 -9.46 -10.25
CA PHE A 130 4.81 -9.98 -9.04
C PHE A 130 5.66 -8.94 -8.29
N PRO A 131 5.06 -7.82 -7.82
CA PRO A 131 5.79 -6.64 -7.33
C PRO A 131 6.79 -6.98 -6.21
N HIS A 132 6.49 -7.94 -5.35
CA HIS A 132 7.33 -8.30 -4.22
C HIS A 132 8.49 -9.26 -4.53
N ILE A 133 8.51 -9.88 -5.71
CA ILE A 133 9.53 -10.84 -6.10
C ILE A 133 10.71 -10.12 -6.76
N ASN A 134 11.93 -10.40 -6.29
CA ASN A 134 13.15 -9.93 -6.94
C ASN A 134 13.34 -10.68 -8.27
N ILE A 135 13.81 -9.99 -9.32
CA ILE A 135 14.14 -10.55 -10.64
C ILE A 135 15.00 -11.82 -10.53
N VAL A 136 15.95 -11.86 -9.58
CA VAL A 136 16.81 -13.03 -9.36
C VAL A 136 16.00 -14.27 -8.95
N ASN A 137 15.03 -14.09 -8.05
CA ASN A 137 14.16 -15.17 -7.57
C ASN A 137 13.02 -15.44 -8.56
N ALA A 138 12.63 -14.44 -9.35
CA ALA A 138 11.57 -14.56 -10.34
C ALA A 138 11.88 -15.64 -11.38
N LYS A 139 13.15 -15.81 -11.75
CA LYS A 139 13.57 -16.82 -12.74
C LYS A 139 13.28 -18.27 -12.31
N SER A 140 13.27 -18.55 -11.01
CA SER A 140 12.97 -19.90 -10.50
C SER A 140 11.49 -20.13 -10.21
N ILE A 141 10.70 -19.06 -10.10
CA ILE A 141 9.28 -19.12 -9.71
C ILE A 141 8.37 -18.96 -10.93
N ILE A 142 8.68 -18.01 -11.81
CA ILE A 142 7.89 -17.69 -12.99
C ILE A 142 8.33 -18.64 -14.11
N THR A 143 7.48 -19.60 -14.41
CA THR A 143 7.71 -20.58 -15.47
C THR A 143 7.35 -20.05 -16.86
N ASP A 144 6.42 -19.09 -16.94
CA ASP A 144 6.04 -18.48 -18.19
C ASP A 144 7.08 -17.45 -18.66
N PHE A 145 7.52 -17.61 -19.91
CA PHE A 145 8.55 -16.76 -20.49
C PHE A 145 8.08 -15.32 -20.68
N THR A 146 6.81 -15.12 -21.03
CA THR A 146 6.25 -13.80 -21.25
C THR A 146 6.15 -13.05 -19.93
N ASP A 147 5.61 -13.68 -18.89
CA ASP A 147 5.46 -13.08 -17.57
C ASP A 147 6.81 -12.74 -16.94
N TYR A 148 7.83 -13.61 -17.06
CA TYR A 148 9.18 -13.31 -16.56
C TYR A 148 9.78 -12.08 -17.27
N ASN A 149 9.65 -12.01 -18.60
CA ASN A 149 10.18 -10.87 -19.35
C ASN A 149 9.40 -9.58 -19.05
N THR A 150 8.09 -9.63 -18.83
CA THR A 150 7.32 -8.46 -18.40
C THR A 150 7.80 -7.93 -17.04
N LYS A 151 8.12 -8.81 -16.09
CA LYS A 151 8.75 -8.41 -14.81
C LYS A 151 10.14 -7.79 -15.04
N LEU A 152 10.97 -8.43 -15.86
CA LEU A 152 12.33 -7.97 -16.15
C LEU A 152 12.37 -6.57 -16.76
N TYR A 153 11.50 -6.30 -17.73
CA TYR A 153 11.51 -5.05 -18.50
C TYR A 153 10.56 -3.97 -17.98
N PHE A 154 9.79 -4.24 -16.92
CA PHE A 154 8.86 -3.26 -16.35
C PHE A 154 9.54 -1.94 -15.96
N GLY A 155 10.73 -2.02 -15.34
CA GLY A 155 11.49 -0.82 -14.95
C GLY A 155 11.90 0.05 -16.14
N GLU A 156 12.34 -0.57 -17.24
CA GLU A 156 12.68 0.17 -18.46
C GLU A 156 11.43 0.77 -19.11
N TRP A 157 10.39 -0.03 -19.28
CA TRP A 157 9.14 0.38 -19.90
C TRP A 157 8.44 1.51 -19.14
N SER A 158 8.39 1.42 -17.82
CA SER A 158 7.72 2.43 -16.98
C SER A 158 8.32 3.82 -17.09
N ASN A 159 9.62 3.92 -17.40
CA ASN A 159 10.32 5.18 -17.66
C ASN A 159 10.04 5.77 -19.05
N THR A 160 9.53 4.96 -19.99
CA THR A 160 9.16 5.43 -21.34
C THR A 160 7.76 6.06 -21.38
N ILE A 161 6.94 5.80 -20.37
CA ILE A 161 5.54 6.25 -20.31
C ILE A 161 5.43 7.56 -19.55
N GLU A 162 4.81 8.56 -20.17
CA GLU A 162 4.45 9.81 -19.51
C GLU A 162 3.41 9.63 -18.40
N ASP A 163 3.54 10.39 -17.32
CA ASP A 163 2.61 10.40 -16.17
C ASP A 163 1.13 10.58 -16.58
N ILE A 164 0.87 11.36 -17.63
CA ILE A 164 -0.49 11.58 -18.14
C ILE A 164 -1.12 10.28 -18.64
N LEU A 165 -0.33 9.41 -19.28
CA LEU A 165 -0.82 8.14 -19.81
C LEU A 165 -1.15 7.15 -18.69
N TRP A 166 -0.37 7.18 -17.60
CA TRP A 166 -0.67 6.42 -16.38
C TRP A 166 -2.04 6.80 -15.82
N ILE A 167 -2.33 8.09 -15.70
CA ILE A 167 -3.61 8.55 -15.13
C ILE A 167 -4.79 8.16 -16.02
N LYS A 168 -4.69 8.43 -17.34
CA LYS A 168 -5.81 8.26 -18.28
C LYS A 168 -6.12 6.81 -18.65
N SER A 169 -5.13 5.94 -18.66
CA SER A 169 -5.30 4.56 -19.14
C SER A 169 -5.85 3.65 -18.05
N THR A 170 -6.57 2.60 -18.45
CA THR A 170 -6.97 1.54 -17.52
C THR A 170 -5.81 0.59 -17.25
N VAL A 171 -5.91 -0.18 -16.16
CA VAL A 171 -4.88 -1.15 -15.76
C VAL A 171 -4.70 -2.22 -16.82
N GLU A 172 -5.77 -2.72 -17.43
CA GLU A 172 -5.71 -3.76 -18.46
C GLU A 172 -4.94 -3.26 -19.69
N LYS A 173 -5.26 -2.04 -20.15
CA LYS A 173 -4.60 -1.43 -21.29
C LYS A 173 -3.10 -1.22 -21.04
N LEU A 174 -2.72 -0.84 -19.82
CA LEU A 174 -1.30 -0.70 -19.45
C LEU A 174 -0.58 -2.05 -19.44
N LYS A 175 -1.24 -3.12 -18.96
CA LYS A 175 -0.70 -4.49 -19.03
C LYS A 175 -0.51 -4.96 -20.48
N GLU A 176 -1.45 -4.64 -21.37
CA GLU A 176 -1.32 -4.93 -22.81
C GLU A 176 -0.15 -4.17 -23.44
N LEU A 177 0.01 -2.88 -23.11
CA LEU A 177 1.13 -2.07 -23.60
C LEU A 177 2.48 -2.60 -23.11
N LEU A 178 2.57 -3.07 -21.86
CA LEU A 178 3.76 -3.73 -21.33
C LEU A 178 4.08 -5.01 -22.12
N LYS A 179 3.08 -5.87 -22.36
CA LYS A 179 3.24 -7.09 -23.16
C LYS A 179 3.69 -6.78 -24.58
N ALA A 180 3.10 -5.77 -25.22
CA ALA A 180 3.49 -5.31 -26.55
C ALA A 180 4.94 -4.80 -26.58
N TYR A 181 5.38 -4.07 -25.55
CA TYR A 181 6.75 -3.59 -25.42
C TYR A 181 7.76 -4.74 -25.31
N VAL A 182 7.45 -5.77 -24.52
CA VAL A 182 8.27 -6.97 -24.40
C VAL A 182 8.33 -7.74 -25.72
N ALA A 183 7.19 -7.93 -26.38
CA ALA A 183 7.13 -8.60 -27.68
C ALA A 183 7.98 -7.88 -28.74
N ALA A 184 7.99 -6.54 -28.73
CA ALA A 184 8.80 -5.74 -29.65
C ALA A 184 10.31 -5.95 -29.48
N LYS A 185 10.78 -6.41 -28.30
CA LYS A 185 12.20 -6.73 -28.08
C LYS A 185 12.66 -8.03 -28.76
N LYS A 186 11.75 -8.81 -29.37
CA LYS A 186 12.04 -10.05 -30.13
C LYS A 186 12.92 -11.05 -29.36
N ILE A 187 12.68 -11.19 -28.07
CA ILE A 187 13.42 -12.12 -27.21
C ILE A 187 12.92 -13.53 -27.53
N THR A 188 13.83 -14.45 -27.79
CA THR A 188 13.49 -15.84 -28.10
C THR A 188 13.63 -16.70 -26.86
N GLU A 189 12.70 -17.63 -26.68
CA GLU A 189 12.80 -18.63 -25.61
C GLU A 189 14.07 -19.46 -25.80
N PRO A 190 14.93 -19.59 -24.76
CA PRO A 190 16.01 -20.56 -24.83
C PRO A 190 15.39 -21.94 -24.99
N LYS A 191 15.72 -22.61 -26.10
CA LYS A 191 15.27 -23.98 -26.38
C LYS A 191 15.64 -24.86 -25.17
N PRO A 192 14.72 -25.69 -24.65
CA PRO A 192 15.03 -26.56 -23.51
C PRO A 192 16.20 -27.46 -23.89
N GLU A 193 17.30 -27.34 -23.14
CA GLU A 193 18.44 -28.23 -23.27
C GLU A 193 17.95 -29.63 -22.91
N LYS A 194 17.88 -30.52 -23.90
CA LYS A 194 17.47 -31.91 -23.68
C LYS A 194 18.39 -32.50 -22.63
N ALA A 195 17.83 -32.83 -21.46
CA ALA A 195 18.55 -33.55 -20.43
C ALA A 195 19.22 -34.78 -21.07
N PRO A 196 20.51 -35.05 -20.80
CA PRO A 196 21.18 -36.22 -21.36
C PRO A 196 20.39 -37.45 -20.90
N VAL A 197 19.80 -38.14 -21.88
CA VAL A 197 19.15 -39.43 -21.66
C VAL A 197 20.22 -40.35 -21.07
N SER A 198 20.09 -40.68 -19.78
CA SER A 198 20.92 -41.69 -19.16
C SER A 198 20.64 -43.01 -19.88
N MET A 199 21.58 -43.44 -20.74
CA MET A 199 21.57 -44.79 -21.28
C MET A 199 21.78 -45.75 -20.11
N ASN A 200 20.73 -46.48 -19.76
CA ASN A 200 20.82 -47.75 -19.02
C ASN A 200 20.90 -48.89 -20.02
#